data_AF-A0A140GU03-F1
#
_entry.id   AF-A0A140GU03-F1
#
_cell.length_a   1.000
_cell.length_b   1.000
_cell.length_c   1.000
_cell.angle_alpha   90.00
_cell.angle_beta   90.00
_cell.angle_gamma   90.00
#
_symmetry.space_group_name_H-M   'P 1'
#
loop_
_entity.id
_entity.type
_entity.pdbx_description
1 polymer ?
#
loop_
_entity_poly.entity_id
_entity_poly.type
_entity_poly.pdbx_seq_one_letter_code
_entity_poly.pdbx_strand_id
1 'polypeptide(L)'
;MIRHLTSKSNYESIIKDGVIKPRKKKDRDFGVVSFEKLNENNILVNIIKEEKNLKKEEQVVAILIDDEELIKEGFNVYYTDSSLIANRQGSRYTTKYENITRFGGNELNDDYINIGEYVHVEGEIPIRFIKDVKFYY
;
A
#
# COMPACT_ATOMS: atom_id res chain seq x y z
N MET A 1 -2.07 12.24 -1.33
CA MET A 1 -2.28 11.25 -0.25
C MET A 1 -2.19 9.82 -0.76
N ILE A 2 -1.33 9.04 -0.10
CA ILE A 2 -1.13 7.60 -0.28
C ILE A 2 -1.34 6.88 1.07
N ARG A 3 -1.79 5.62 1.01
CA ARG A 3 -2.20 4.83 2.18
C ARG A 3 -1.34 3.56 2.29
N HIS A 4 -0.65 3.40 3.43
CA HIS A 4 0.01 2.14 3.79
C HIS A 4 -0.87 1.37 4.75
N LEU A 5 -1.27 0.16 4.36
CA LEU A 5 -2.07 -0.73 5.20
C LEU A 5 -1.17 -1.74 5.90
N THR A 6 -1.31 -1.83 7.22
CA THR A 6 -0.48 -2.69 8.06
C THR A 6 -1.28 -3.26 9.23
N SER A 7 -0.69 -4.16 10.02
CA SER A 7 -1.32 -4.63 11.25
C SER A 7 -0.99 -3.72 12.42
N LYS A 8 -1.82 -3.70 13.47
CA LYS A 8 -1.56 -2.90 14.68
C LYS A 8 -0.20 -3.18 15.30
N SER A 9 0.20 -4.45 15.41
CA SER A 9 1.52 -4.81 15.95
C SER A 9 2.67 -4.24 15.12
N ASN A 10 2.54 -4.27 13.79
CA ASN A 10 3.56 -3.71 12.91
C ASN A 10 3.55 -2.17 12.94
N TYR A 11 2.39 -1.53 13.08
CA TYR A 11 2.29 -0.09 13.33
C TYR A 11 3.02 0.30 14.62
N GLU A 12 2.81 -0.43 15.72
CA GLU A 12 3.53 -0.19 16.99
C GLU A 12 5.05 -0.32 16.81
N SER A 13 5.51 -1.30 16.01
CA SER A 13 6.92 -1.42 15.66
C SER A 13 7.42 -0.23 14.83
N ILE A 14 6.65 0.25 13.85
CA ILE A 14 6.97 1.44 13.05
C ILE A 14 7.15 2.67 13.94
N ILE A 15 6.24 2.89 14.88
CA ILE A 15 6.32 4.02 15.82
C ILE A 15 7.56 3.90 16.71
N LYS A 16 7.83 2.70 17.24
CA LYS A 16 9.02 2.44 18.06
C LYS A 16 10.33 2.65 17.29
N ASP A 17 10.38 2.20 16.04
CA ASP A 17 11.56 2.29 15.19
C ASP A 17 11.76 3.68 14.58
N GLY A 18 10.72 4.52 14.57
CA GLY A 18 10.74 5.86 14.00
C GLY A 18 10.68 5.91 12.46
N VAL A 19 10.55 4.77 11.80
CA VAL A 19 10.54 4.64 10.33
C VAL A 19 9.60 3.54 9.85
N ILE A 20 9.01 3.73 8.67
CA ILE A 20 8.40 2.67 7.89
C ILE A 20 9.51 2.02 7.07
N LYS A 21 9.79 0.73 7.35
CA LYS A 21 10.90 0.00 6.73
C LYS A 21 10.50 -0.56 5.37
N PRO A 22 11.39 -0.51 4.36
CA PRO A 22 11.13 -1.12 3.07
C PRO A 22 11.11 -2.64 3.19
N ARG A 23 10.48 -3.28 2.20
CA ARG A 23 10.45 -4.73 2.07
C ARG A 23 11.87 -5.29 1.92
N LYS A 24 12.20 -6.29 2.75
CA LYS A 24 13.51 -6.97 2.75
C LYS A 24 13.56 -8.26 1.94
N LYS A 25 12.40 -8.84 1.60
CA LYS A 25 12.35 -10.05 0.77
C LYS A 25 12.81 -9.71 -0.64
N LYS A 26 13.75 -10.48 -1.19
CA LYS A 26 14.28 -10.31 -2.55
C LYS A 26 13.26 -10.77 -3.59
N ASP A 27 12.26 -9.93 -3.83
CA ASP A 27 11.27 -10.07 -4.90
C ASP A 27 11.08 -8.73 -5.61
N ARG A 28 10.03 -8.61 -6.44
CA ARG A 28 9.78 -7.43 -7.29
C ARG A 28 9.78 -6.12 -6.49
N ASP A 29 9.26 -6.14 -5.27
CA ASP A 29 9.11 -4.96 -4.42
C ASP A 29 10.24 -4.84 -3.38
N PHE A 30 11.38 -5.49 -3.60
CA PHE A 30 12.54 -5.34 -2.73
C PHE A 30 13.01 -3.88 -2.64
N GLY A 31 13.24 -3.41 -1.41
CA GLY A 31 13.80 -2.08 -1.17
C GLY A 31 12.79 -0.92 -1.22
N VAL A 32 11.50 -1.20 -1.36
CA VAL A 32 10.44 -0.18 -1.34
C VAL A 32 9.44 -0.37 -0.20
N VAL A 33 8.78 0.72 0.17
CA VAL A 33 7.53 0.71 0.93
C VAL A 33 6.38 0.91 -0.06
N SER A 34 5.44 -0.02 -0.06
CA SER A 34 4.28 0.01 -0.95
C SER A 34 3.06 0.65 -0.29
N PHE A 35 2.34 1.43 -1.08
CA PHE A 35 1.13 2.16 -0.73
C PHE A 35 0.08 1.97 -1.80
N GLU A 36 -1.16 2.27 -1.45
CA GLU A 36 -2.27 2.47 -2.37
C GLU A 36 -2.54 3.97 -2.51
N LYS A 37 -2.79 4.47 -3.72
CA LYS A 37 -3.34 5.82 -3.90
C LYS A 37 -4.72 5.85 -3.25
N LEU A 38 -4.93 6.79 -2.32
CA LEU A 38 -6.16 6.80 -1.54
C LEU A 38 -7.37 7.03 -2.46
N ASN A 39 -8.32 6.07 -2.47
CA ASN A 39 -9.56 6.16 -3.25
C ASN A 39 -10.83 6.15 -2.36
N GLU A 40 -10.73 6.75 -1.17
CA GLU A 40 -11.82 6.97 -0.19
C GLU A 40 -12.77 5.77 0.08
N ASN A 41 -12.29 4.54 -0.08
CA ASN A 41 -13.04 3.32 0.19
C ASN A 41 -12.24 2.32 1.06
N ASN A 42 -12.92 1.26 1.50
CA ASN A 42 -12.38 0.23 2.39
C ASN A 42 -12.16 -1.12 1.70
N ILE A 43 -12.16 -1.19 0.37
CA ILE A 43 -12.06 -2.47 -0.37
C ILE A 43 -10.73 -3.16 -0.05
N LEU A 44 -9.60 -2.45 -0.18
CA LEU A 44 -8.29 -3.02 0.14
C LEU A 44 -8.13 -3.35 1.64
N VAL A 45 -8.80 -2.61 2.52
CA VAL A 45 -8.86 -2.93 3.96
C VAL A 45 -9.56 -4.26 4.18
N ASN A 46 -10.71 -4.48 3.53
CA ASN A 46 -11.46 -5.73 3.62
C ASN A 46 -10.64 -6.92 3.10
N ILE A 47 -9.96 -6.74 1.96
CA ILE A 47 -9.05 -7.75 1.40
C ILE A 47 -7.97 -8.15 2.41
N ILE A 48 -7.29 -7.18 3.04
CA ILE A 48 -6.22 -7.47 4.00
C ILE A 48 -6.75 -8.16 5.26
N LYS A 49 -7.95 -7.78 5.72
CA LYS A 49 -8.62 -8.44 6.86
C LYS A 49 -8.85 -9.92 6.57
N GLU A 50 -9.33 -10.25 5.38
CA GLU A 50 -9.55 -11.63 4.94
C GLU A 50 -8.24 -12.42 4.78
N GLU A 51 -7.23 -11.85 4.12
CA GLU A 51 -5.97 -12.55 3.81
C GLU A 51 -5.17 -12.93 5.03
N LYS A 52 -5.03 -11.96 5.95
CA LYS A 52 -4.08 -12.11 7.04
C LYS A 52 -4.61 -13.01 8.16
N ASN A 53 -5.87 -13.51 8.06
CA ASN A 53 -6.55 -14.20 9.14
C ASN A 53 -6.21 -13.54 10.48
N LEU A 54 -6.27 -12.20 10.49
CA LEU A 54 -5.81 -11.43 11.63
C LEU A 54 -6.52 -11.98 12.86
N LYS A 55 -5.76 -12.27 13.92
CA LYS A 55 -6.36 -12.72 15.17
C LYS A 55 -7.47 -11.73 15.52
N LYS A 56 -8.52 -12.19 16.19
CA LYS A 56 -9.70 -11.37 16.52
C LYS A 56 -9.37 -10.04 17.23
N GLU A 57 -8.17 -9.93 17.79
CA GLU A 57 -7.61 -8.78 18.51
C GLU A 57 -6.73 -7.85 17.65
N GLU A 58 -6.39 -8.23 16.42
CA GLU A 58 -5.46 -7.51 15.57
C GLU A 58 -6.18 -6.70 14.49
N GLN A 59 -6.01 -5.38 14.56
CA GLN A 59 -6.65 -4.40 13.69
C GLN A 59 -5.82 -4.15 12.44
N VAL A 60 -6.50 -3.81 11.35
CA VAL A 60 -5.84 -3.16 10.21
C VAL A 60 -5.66 -1.68 10.54
N VAL A 61 -4.45 -1.18 10.34
CA VAL A 61 -4.07 0.22 10.51
C VAL A 61 -3.73 0.80 9.15
N ALA A 62 -4.35 1.92 8.81
CA ALA A 62 -3.97 2.73 7.66
C ALA A 62 -3.12 3.91 8.11
N ILE A 63 -1.92 4.01 7.57
CA ILE A 63 -1.03 5.15 7.73
C ILE A 63 -1.14 6.00 6.46
N LEU A 64 -1.53 7.26 6.60
CA LEU A 64 -1.70 8.19 5.49
C LEU A 64 -0.50 9.14 5.40
N ILE A 65 0.08 9.23 4.20
CA ILE A 65 1.22 10.10 3.89
C ILE A 65 0.88 10.97 2.68
N ASP A 66 1.40 12.19 2.66
CA ASP A 66 1.35 13.02 1.46
C ASP A 66 2.54 12.71 0.55
N ASP A 67 2.25 12.16 -0.63
CA ASP A 67 3.25 11.79 -1.63
C ASP A 67 3.98 12.99 -2.21
N GLU A 68 3.34 14.16 -2.29
CA GLU A 68 4.00 15.37 -2.77
C GLU A 68 5.10 15.85 -1.82
N GLU A 69 4.92 15.67 -0.51
CA GLU A 69 5.91 16.03 0.50
C GLU A 69 7.14 15.12 0.45
N LEU A 70 6.93 13.82 0.22
CA LEU A 70 8.01 12.87 0.00
C LEU A 70 8.85 13.26 -1.22
N ILE A 71 8.20 13.62 -2.35
CA ILE A 71 8.91 14.06 -3.56
C ILE A 71 9.73 15.32 -3.28
N LYS A 72 9.16 16.31 -2.57
CA LYS A 72 9.85 17.56 -2.21
C LYS A 72 11.08 17.32 -1.34
N GLU A 73 11.07 16.28 -0.51
CA GLU A 73 12.18 15.89 0.36
C GLU A 73 13.17 14.92 -0.30
N GLY A 74 13.02 14.68 -1.62
CA GLY A 74 13.98 13.93 -2.42
C GLY A 74 13.79 12.42 -2.42
N PHE A 75 12.63 11.91 -2.00
CA PHE A 75 12.31 10.49 -2.11
C PHE A 75 12.03 10.09 -3.57
N ASN A 76 12.50 8.90 -3.95
CA ASN A 76 12.12 8.29 -5.22
C ASN A 76 10.74 7.65 -5.08
N VAL A 77 9.72 8.31 -5.64
CA VAL A 77 8.33 7.83 -5.66
C VAL A 77 7.99 7.30 -7.05
N TYR A 78 7.53 6.05 -7.11
CA TYR A 78 7.12 5.37 -8.34
C TYR A 78 5.61 5.13 -8.32
N TYR A 79 4.91 5.71 -9.29
CA TYR A 79 3.48 5.50 -9.51
C TYR A 79 3.28 4.38 -10.53
N THR A 80 2.50 3.37 -10.17
CA THR A 80 2.19 2.27 -11.10
C THR A 80 0.95 2.60 -11.92
N ASP A 81 0.82 1.91 -13.05
CA ASP A 81 -0.38 1.98 -13.89
C ASP A 81 -0.75 0.57 -14.38
N SER A 82 -1.97 0.14 -14.02
CA SER A 82 -2.53 -1.15 -14.39
C SER A 82 -3.57 -1.06 -15.51
N SER A 83 -3.76 0.10 -16.15
CA SER A 83 -4.81 0.31 -17.16
C SER A 83 -4.61 -0.53 -18.43
N LEU A 84 -3.36 -0.76 -18.84
CA LEU A 84 -2.99 -1.49 -20.06
C LEU A 84 -2.10 -2.69 -19.75
N ILE A 85 -2.21 -3.76 -20.53
CA ILE A 85 -1.36 -4.97 -20.41
C ILE A 85 0.13 -4.62 -20.49
N ALA A 86 0.51 -3.75 -21.42
CA ALA A 86 1.90 -3.30 -21.58
C ALA A 86 2.45 -2.63 -20.31
N ASN A 87 1.63 -1.83 -19.61
CA ASN A 87 2.03 -1.14 -18.40
C ASN A 87 2.19 -2.13 -17.24
N ARG A 88 1.29 -3.11 -17.11
CA ARG A 88 1.37 -4.20 -16.11
C ARG A 88 2.66 -5.01 -16.26
N GLN A 89 2.99 -5.38 -17.51
CA GLN A 89 4.17 -6.19 -17.84
C GLN A 89 5.49 -5.40 -17.73
N GLY A 90 5.47 -4.12 -18.11
CA GLY A 90 6.63 -3.23 -18.06
C GLY A 90 6.88 -2.58 -16.70
N SER A 91 5.93 -2.66 -15.76
CA SER A 91 6.07 -2.01 -14.45
C SER A 91 7.26 -2.56 -13.68
N ARG A 92 8.03 -1.68 -13.03
CA ARG A 92 9.13 -2.09 -12.15
C ARG A 92 8.61 -2.83 -10.92
N TYR A 93 7.52 -2.34 -10.33
CA TYR A 93 6.92 -2.85 -9.09
C TYR A 93 5.53 -3.45 -9.31
N THR A 94 5.00 -4.13 -8.29
CA THR A 94 3.64 -4.68 -8.33
C THR A 94 2.61 -3.57 -8.53
N THR A 95 1.55 -3.89 -9.26
CA THR A 95 0.42 -2.96 -9.53
C THR A 95 -0.82 -3.48 -8.82
N LYS A 96 -1.89 -2.69 -8.73
CA LYS A 96 -3.18 -3.15 -8.18
C LYS A 96 -3.75 -4.36 -8.92
N TYR A 97 -3.30 -4.63 -10.16
CA TYR A 97 -3.72 -5.78 -10.95
C TYR A 97 -3.49 -7.12 -10.24
N GLU A 98 -2.55 -7.20 -9.29
CA GLU A 98 -2.35 -8.40 -8.46
C GLU A 98 -3.66 -8.84 -7.75
N ASN A 99 -4.55 -7.88 -7.43
CA ASN A 99 -5.83 -8.17 -6.80
C ASN A 99 -6.88 -8.77 -7.75
N ILE A 100 -6.68 -8.76 -9.08
CA ILE A 100 -7.70 -9.20 -10.06
C ILE A 100 -8.13 -10.66 -9.86
N THR A 101 -7.22 -11.48 -9.35
CA THR A 101 -7.45 -12.90 -9.05
C THR A 101 -8.56 -13.09 -8.01
N ARG A 102 -8.72 -12.14 -7.08
CA ARG A 102 -9.80 -12.11 -6.08
C ARG A 102 -11.17 -11.90 -6.70
N PHE A 103 -11.20 -11.23 -7.84
CA PHE A 103 -12.41 -10.89 -8.58
C PHE A 103 -12.63 -11.83 -9.77
N GLY A 104 -12.03 -13.02 -9.75
CA GLY A 104 -12.21 -14.04 -10.78
C GLY A 104 -11.72 -13.62 -12.18
N GLY A 105 -10.76 -12.70 -12.25
CA GLY A 105 -10.30 -12.16 -13.54
C GLY A 105 -11.21 -11.07 -14.11
N ASN A 106 -12.25 -10.62 -13.40
CA ASN A 106 -13.21 -9.66 -13.90
C ASN A 106 -12.70 -8.21 -13.76
N GLU A 107 -12.12 -7.67 -14.83
CA GLU A 107 -11.63 -6.28 -14.86
C GLU A 107 -12.76 -5.24 -14.80
N LEU A 108 -14.01 -5.65 -15.01
CA LEU A 108 -15.21 -4.79 -14.89
C LEU A 108 -15.84 -4.84 -13.49
N ASN A 109 -15.25 -5.56 -12.54
CA ASN A 109 -15.75 -5.60 -11.18
C ASN A 109 -15.58 -4.23 -10.50
N ASP A 110 -16.68 -3.70 -9.95
CA ASP A 110 -16.69 -2.37 -9.33
C ASP A 110 -15.71 -2.24 -8.17
N ASP A 111 -15.58 -3.27 -7.33
CA ASP A 111 -14.64 -3.25 -6.21
C ASP A 111 -13.19 -3.22 -6.72
N TYR A 112 -12.85 -4.03 -7.72
CA TYR A 112 -11.53 -4.00 -8.34
C TYR A 112 -11.20 -2.63 -8.94
N ILE A 113 -12.14 -2.04 -9.67
CA ILE A 113 -11.99 -0.71 -10.29
C ILE A 113 -11.69 0.33 -9.21
N ASN A 114 -12.40 0.26 -8.08
CA ASN A 114 -12.28 1.19 -6.97
C ASN A 114 -11.04 0.96 -6.08
N ILE A 115 -10.26 -0.11 -6.25
CA ILE A 115 -8.93 -0.17 -5.60
C ILE A 115 -8.03 0.90 -6.23
N GLY A 116 -7.40 1.72 -5.39
CA GLY A 116 -6.44 2.73 -5.85
C GLY A 116 -5.18 2.09 -6.45
N GLU A 117 -4.55 2.75 -7.41
CA GLU A 117 -3.29 2.22 -7.95
C GLU A 117 -2.16 2.26 -6.90
N TYR A 118 -1.21 1.36 -7.03
CA TYR A 118 -0.09 1.27 -6.12
C TYR A 118 0.93 2.37 -6.34
N VAL A 119 1.55 2.79 -5.24
CA VAL A 119 2.63 3.76 -5.21
C VAL A 119 3.74 3.16 -4.37
N HIS A 120 4.97 3.17 -4.89
CA HIS A 120 6.13 2.59 -4.23
C HIS A 120 7.15 3.68 -3.96
N VAL A 121 7.69 3.70 -2.75
CA VAL A 121 8.69 4.68 -2.33
C VAL A 121 9.96 3.91 -1.97
N GLU A 122 11.09 4.25 -2.59
CA GLU A 122 12.37 3.62 -2.27
C GLU A 122 12.92 4.08 -0.92
N GLY A 123 13.42 3.13 -0.13
CA GLY A 123 14.07 3.40 1.14
C GLY A 123 13.14 3.44 2.36
N GLU A 124 13.70 3.87 3.49
CA GLU A 124 12.99 4.03 4.76
C GLU A 124 12.27 5.37 4.83
N ILE A 125 11.03 5.38 5.32
CA ILE A 125 10.23 6.61 5.42
C ILE A 125 10.10 7.02 6.89
N PRO A 126 10.68 8.14 7.31
CA PRO A 126 10.53 8.66 8.67
C PRO A 126 9.08 8.90 9.08
N ILE A 127 8.73 8.58 10.32
CA ILE A 127 7.35 8.77 10.82
C ILE A 127 6.89 10.23 10.85
N ARG A 128 7.80 11.22 10.72
CA ARG A 128 7.45 12.64 10.56
C ARG A 128 6.57 12.92 9.33
N PHE A 129 6.58 12.02 8.34
CA PHE A 129 5.75 12.13 7.15
C PHE A 129 4.32 11.59 7.33
N ILE A 130 4.03 10.92 8.45
CA ILE A 130 2.68 10.45 8.77
C ILE A 130 1.79 11.67 9.02
N LYS A 131 0.73 11.79 8.21
CA LYS A 131 -0.26 12.87 8.33
C LYS A 131 -1.46 12.46 9.15
N ASP A 132 -1.88 11.21 9.01
CA ASP A 132 -3.05 10.67 9.71
C ASP A 132 -2.93 9.15 9.86
N VAL A 133 -3.61 8.60 10.85
CA VAL A 133 -3.66 7.17 11.15
C VAL A 133 -5.08 6.75 11.43
N LYS A 134 -5.59 5.77 10.66
CA LYS A 134 -6.95 5.23 10.83
C LYS A 134 -6.90 3.78 11.27
N PHE A 135 -7.74 3.43 12.24
CA PHE A 135 -7.84 2.08 12.79
C PHE A 135 -9.15 1.43 12.34
N TYR A 136 -9.06 0.20 11.83
CA TYR A 136 -10.20 -0.57 11.35
C TYR A 136 -10.38 -1.82 12.22
N TYR A 137 -11.53 -1.86 12.90
CA TYR A 137 -12.01 -2.98 13.71
C TYR A 137 -12.68 -4.04 12.84
#